data_AF-A0A0R3QAC0-F1
#
_entry.id   AF-A0A0R3QAC0-F1
#
_cell.length_a   1.000
_cell.length_b   1.000
_cell.length_c   1.000
_cell.angle_alpha   90.00
_cell.angle_beta   90.00
_cell.angle_gamma   90.00
#
_symmetry.space_group_name_H-M   'P 1'
#
loop_
_entity.id
_entity.type
_entity.pdbx_description
1 polymer ?
#
loop_
_entity_poly.entity_id
_entity_poly.type
_entity_poly.pdbx_seq_one_letter_code
_entity_poly.pdbx_strand_id
1 'polypeptide(L)'
;MSEPSYHRREAVLAPLISWPISSFIFAHDCRAPFLVHAALTCLLAFVWLVIFREKPQYHSSVNGLELNKIVAGKIKAEHNRIMAENPCRPLIMSFPVWAIWIAACGYFLVVSVAVQFLPLYCLLIIRETRTDIALLAAIPFLFMFIMTELHWLWYRLAKHFIKNCYLFYLFYVISQLYNFSVVAAFTFILCILTLSLYGFYRSAILVGRFFGQFIISYIRFFTGFAFFFTAAAVVFFVEE
;
A
#
# COMPACT_ATOMS: atom_id res chain seq x y z
N MET A 1 2.71 12.10 16.43
CA MET A 1 2.46 10.66 16.14
C MET A 1 1.46 10.66 14.99
N SER A 2 1.95 10.57 13.75
CA SER A 2 1.09 10.57 12.56
C SER A 2 0.28 9.27 12.55
N GLU A 3 -1.03 9.38 12.32
CA GLU A 3 -1.89 8.20 12.28
C GLU A 3 -1.46 7.25 11.15
N PRO A 4 -1.39 5.94 11.41
CA PRO A 4 -1.10 4.92 10.39
C PRO A 4 -2.24 4.74 9.37
N SER A 5 -3.22 5.64 9.35
CA SER A 5 -4.28 5.70 8.34
C SER A 5 -3.73 6.26 7.02
N TYR A 6 -2.77 7.18 7.05
CA TYR A 6 -2.27 7.84 5.83
C TYR A 6 -1.46 6.90 4.93
N HIS A 7 -0.44 6.23 5.46
CA HIS A 7 0.43 5.34 4.68
C HIS A 7 -0.25 4.06 4.17
N ARG A 8 -1.42 3.72 4.72
CA ARG A 8 -2.19 2.53 4.34
C ARG A 8 -2.94 2.71 3.02
N ARG A 9 -3.26 3.96 2.67
CA ARG A 9 -4.14 4.31 1.53
C ARG A 9 -3.41 4.35 0.18
N GLU A 10 -2.14 4.68 0.19
CA GLU A 10 -1.36 4.97 -1.03
C GLU A 10 -1.24 3.77 -1.98
N ALA A 11 -1.05 2.55 -1.46
CA ALA A 11 -0.81 1.36 -2.29
C ALA A 11 -2.06 0.82 -3.02
N VAL A 12 -3.26 1.16 -2.54
CA VAL A 12 -4.53 0.62 -3.08
C VAL A 12 -5.20 1.62 -4.03
N LEU A 13 -5.03 2.92 -3.77
CA LEU A 13 -5.63 3.97 -4.59
C LEU A 13 -5.03 4.06 -5.99
N ALA A 14 -3.73 3.71 -6.13
CA ALA A 14 -3.04 3.82 -7.41
C ALA A 14 -3.68 2.94 -8.50
N PRO A 15 -3.83 1.60 -8.37
CA PRO A 15 -4.52 0.79 -9.39
C PRO A 15 -5.97 1.19 -9.62
N LEU A 16 -6.69 1.51 -8.53
CA LEU A 16 -8.11 1.84 -8.56
C LEU A 16 -8.42 3.07 -9.43
N ILE A 17 -7.56 4.10 -9.37
CA ILE A 17 -7.75 5.36 -10.09
C ILE A 17 -6.97 5.34 -11.41
N SER A 18 -5.72 4.86 -11.41
CA SER A 18 -4.86 4.96 -12.58
C SER A 18 -5.32 4.05 -13.72
N TRP A 19 -5.83 2.85 -13.46
CA TRP A 19 -6.17 1.91 -14.54
C TRP A 19 -7.37 2.37 -15.38
N PRO A 20 -8.52 2.77 -14.80
CA PRO A 20 -9.63 3.26 -15.60
C PRO A 20 -9.26 4.51 -16.41
N ILE A 21 -8.54 5.45 -15.79
CA ILE A 21 -8.09 6.67 -16.46
C ILE A 21 -7.12 6.34 -17.61
N SER A 22 -6.15 5.45 -17.37
CA SER A 22 -5.17 5.08 -18.39
C SER A 22 -5.84 4.32 -19.53
N SER A 23 -6.80 3.44 -19.24
CA SER A 23 -7.57 2.71 -20.25
C SER A 23 -8.39 3.65 -21.13
N PHE A 24 -9.03 4.65 -20.54
CA PHE A 24 -9.76 5.67 -21.28
C PHE A 24 -8.85 6.48 -22.21
N ILE A 25 -7.69 6.94 -21.72
CA ILE A 25 -6.73 7.70 -22.53
C ILE A 25 -6.12 6.81 -23.63
N PHE A 26 -5.81 5.55 -23.32
CA PHE A 26 -5.22 4.58 -24.25
C PHE A 26 -6.15 4.26 -25.42
N ALA A 27 -7.48 4.36 -25.25
CA ALA A 27 -8.44 4.18 -26.33
C ALA A 27 -8.30 5.22 -27.45
N HIS A 28 -7.74 6.40 -27.14
CA HIS A 28 -7.52 7.48 -28.10
C HIS A 28 -6.08 7.53 -28.61
N ASP A 29 -5.09 7.34 -27.71
CA ASP A 29 -3.67 7.35 -28.07
C ASP A 29 -2.88 6.43 -27.13
N CYS A 30 -2.09 5.53 -27.71
CA CYS A 30 -1.25 4.57 -26.99
C CYS A 30 -0.10 5.24 -26.20
N ARG A 31 0.40 6.39 -26.64
CA ARG A 31 1.53 7.11 -26.00
C ARG A 31 1.06 8.06 -24.89
N ALA A 32 -0.16 8.58 -25.01
CA ALA A 32 -0.68 9.61 -24.13
C ALA A 32 -0.71 9.22 -22.64
N PRO A 33 -1.08 8.00 -22.21
CA PRO A 33 -1.11 7.65 -20.78
C PRO A 33 0.25 7.81 -20.11
N PHE A 34 1.34 7.42 -20.79
CA PHE A 34 2.69 7.54 -20.26
C PHE A 34 3.10 9.00 -20.09
N LEU A 35 2.81 9.84 -21.08
CA LEU A 35 3.10 11.28 -21.02
C LEU A 35 2.27 12.00 -19.94
N VAL A 36 0.98 11.65 -19.81
CA VAL A 36 0.09 12.21 -18.79
C VAL A 36 0.57 11.85 -17.38
N HIS A 37 0.89 10.59 -17.12
CA HIS A 37 1.42 10.17 -15.81
C HIS A 37 2.80 10.77 -15.52
N ALA A 38 3.68 10.87 -16.52
CA ALA A 38 4.98 11.51 -16.37
C ALA A 38 4.82 13.01 -16.02
N ALA A 39 3.97 13.73 -16.77
CA ALA A 39 3.69 15.15 -16.51
C ALA A 39 3.05 15.37 -15.14
N LEU A 40 2.08 14.54 -14.76
CA LEU A 40 1.42 14.60 -13.44
C LEU A 40 2.42 14.34 -12.32
N THR A 41 3.30 13.33 -12.48
CA THR A 41 4.34 13.02 -11.49
C THR A 41 5.34 14.16 -11.35
N CYS A 42 5.81 14.75 -12.46
CA CYS A 42 6.68 15.92 -12.43
C CYS A 42 6.01 17.13 -11.76
N LEU A 43 4.72 17.37 -12.04
CA LEU A 43 3.97 18.45 -11.40
C LEU A 43 3.84 18.21 -9.90
N LEU A 44 3.46 17.00 -9.48
CA LEU A 44 3.36 16.65 -8.06
C LEU A 44 4.71 16.73 -7.35
N ALA A 45 5.79 16.30 -8.00
CA ALA A 45 7.14 16.44 -7.49
C ALA A 45 7.54 17.92 -7.35
N PHE A 46 7.19 18.77 -8.32
CA PHE A 46 7.43 20.21 -8.25
C PHE A 46 6.65 20.87 -7.11
N VAL A 47 5.35 20.57 -7.00
CA VAL A 47 4.51 21.02 -5.87
C VAL A 47 5.10 20.58 -4.54
N TRP A 48 5.54 19.32 -4.45
CA TRP A 48 6.23 18.80 -3.27
C TRP A 48 7.50 19.58 -2.96
N LEU A 49 8.36 19.88 -3.95
CA LEU A 49 9.59 20.67 -3.75
C LEU A 49 9.27 22.09 -3.25
N VAL A 50 8.21 22.71 -3.75
CA VAL A 50 7.81 24.06 -3.33
C VAL A 50 7.28 24.08 -1.90
N ILE A 51 6.46 23.09 -1.51
CA ILE A 51 5.78 23.05 -0.21
C ILE A 51 6.63 22.41 0.89
N PHE A 52 7.36 21.34 0.59
CA PHE A 52 8.05 20.54 1.59
C PHE A 52 9.19 21.32 2.26
N ARG A 53 9.21 21.33 3.59
CA ARG A 53 10.28 21.89 4.40
C ARG A 53 10.64 20.90 5.51
N GLU A 54 11.92 20.57 5.63
CA GLU A 54 12.40 19.62 6.63
C GLU A 54 12.25 20.13 8.07
N LYS A 55 12.43 21.44 8.28
CA LYS A 55 12.28 22.07 9.60
C LYS A 55 11.02 22.92 9.63
N PRO A 56 10.12 22.71 10.61
CA PRO A 56 8.87 23.46 10.74
C PRO A 56 9.11 24.97 10.95
N GLN A 57 10.26 25.33 11.52
CA GLN A 57 10.72 26.71 11.74
C GLN A 57 10.98 27.51 10.45
N TYR A 58 11.12 26.84 9.29
CA TYR A 58 11.25 27.51 7.99
C TYR A 58 9.95 27.53 7.19
N HIS A 59 8.85 27.03 7.76
CA HIS A 59 7.57 26.95 7.08
C HIS A 59 6.70 28.14 7.49
N SER A 60 6.37 29.02 6.54
CA SER A 60 5.60 30.24 6.79
C SER A 60 4.21 29.98 7.37
N SER A 61 3.62 28.83 7.06
CA SER A 61 2.29 28.43 7.56
C SER A 61 2.28 27.81 8.97
N VAL A 62 3.42 27.75 9.68
CA VAL A 62 3.49 27.21 11.05
C VAL A 62 3.46 28.34 12.07
N ASN A 63 2.44 28.35 12.93
CA ASN A 63 2.30 29.34 14.00
C ASN A 63 3.30 29.06 15.14
N GLY A 64 3.75 30.09 15.86
CA GLY A 64 4.64 29.95 17.03
C GLY A 64 4.08 29.03 18.12
N LEU A 65 2.76 29.00 18.31
CA LEU A 65 2.09 28.06 19.24
C LEU A 65 2.20 26.60 18.77
N GLU A 66 2.09 26.36 17.47
CA GLU A 66 2.25 25.03 16.87
C GLU A 66 3.70 24.59 16.91
N LEU A 67 4.63 25.51 16.60
CA LEU A 67 6.06 25.28 16.66
C LEU A 67 6.50 24.86 18.08
N ASN A 68 6.00 25.54 19.11
CA ASN A 68 6.32 25.20 20.50
C ASN A 68 5.82 23.77 20.86
N LYS A 69 4.61 23.39 20.45
CA LYS A 69 4.10 22.02 20.63
C LYS A 69 4.98 20.98 19.91
N ILE A 70 5.42 21.26 18.69
CA ILE A 70 6.29 20.36 17.92
C ILE A 70 7.67 20.22 18.59
N VAL A 71 8.28 21.34 19.00
CA VAL A 71 9.61 21.36 19.64
C VAL A 71 9.57 20.65 20.99
N ALA A 72 8.56 20.89 21.82
CA ALA A 72 8.38 20.20 23.10
C ALA A 72 8.24 18.68 22.91
N GLY A 73 7.48 18.24 21.89
CA GLY A 73 7.37 16.83 21.52
C GLY A 73 8.69 16.23 21.01
N LYS A 74 9.48 17.01 20.27
CA LYS A 74 10.78 16.59 19.72
C LYS A 74 11.82 16.40 20.82
N ILE A 75 11.93 17.31 21.79
CA ILE A 75 12.89 17.21 22.92
C ILE A 75 12.66 15.91 23.71
N LYS A 76 11.39 15.56 23.97
CA LYS A 76 11.03 14.30 24.64
C LYS A 76 11.41 13.06 23.83
N ALA A 77 11.33 13.12 22.51
CA ALA A 77 11.72 12.02 21.63
C ALA A 77 13.25 11.94 21.43
N GLU A 78 13.93 13.08 21.38
CA GLU A 78 15.37 13.22 21.20
C GLU A 78 16.12 12.71 22.43
N HIS A 79 15.67 13.04 23.64
CA HIS A 79 16.23 12.48 24.87
C HIS A 79 16.21 10.94 24.88
N ASN A 80 15.13 10.32 24.40
CA ASN A 80 15.01 8.87 24.28
C ASN A 80 15.86 8.28 23.12
N ARG A 81 16.11 9.04 22.05
CA ARG A 81 16.91 8.61 20.89
C ARG A 81 18.41 8.78 21.12
N ILE A 82 18.84 9.82 21.83
CA ILE A 82 20.24 10.11 22.17
C ILE A 82 20.84 9.00 23.05
N MET A 83 20.02 8.32 23.88
CA MET A 83 20.48 7.13 24.62
C MET A 83 20.82 5.93 23.71
N ALA A 84 20.48 5.97 22.42
CA ALA A 84 20.84 4.96 21.43
C ALA A 84 21.84 5.55 20.42
N GLU A 85 23.13 5.41 20.71
CA GLU A 85 24.26 5.97 19.96
C GLU A 85 24.30 5.56 18.46
N ASN A 86 23.53 4.55 18.05
CA ASN A 86 23.25 4.24 16.65
C ASN A 86 21.97 3.39 16.53
N PRO A 87 20.84 3.92 16.04
CA PRO A 87 19.57 3.19 16.00
C PRO A 87 19.50 2.14 14.88
N CYS A 88 20.33 2.24 13.84
CA CYS A 88 20.27 1.33 12.69
C CYS A 88 20.81 -0.06 13.03
N ARG A 89 21.93 -0.13 13.75
CA ARG A 89 22.56 -1.40 14.15
C ARG A 89 21.62 -2.31 14.98
N PRO A 90 21.00 -1.86 16.08
CA PRO A 90 20.08 -2.70 16.85
C PRO A 90 18.81 -3.04 16.06
N LEU A 91 18.38 -2.17 15.13
CA LEU A 91 17.22 -2.43 14.29
C LEU A 91 17.47 -3.58 13.31
N ILE A 92 18.61 -3.57 12.62
CA ILE A 92 19.01 -4.61 11.66
C ILE A 92 19.33 -5.93 12.38
N MET A 93 19.76 -5.90 13.64
CA MET A 93 20.03 -7.12 14.43
C MET A 93 18.78 -7.70 15.11
N SER A 94 17.63 -7.03 15.04
CA SER A 94 16.42 -7.41 15.77
C SER A 94 15.57 -8.42 14.99
N PHE A 95 15.37 -9.62 15.54
CA PHE A 95 14.52 -10.65 14.94
C PHE A 95 13.06 -10.21 14.69
N PRO A 96 12.37 -9.54 15.64
CA PRO A 96 11.04 -8.99 15.39
C PRO A 96 10.96 -8.03 14.20
N VAL A 97 12.01 -7.25 13.95
CA VAL A 97 12.07 -6.31 12.83
C VAL A 97 12.17 -7.07 11.50
N TRP A 98 13.02 -8.09 11.43
CA TRP A 98 13.10 -8.97 10.25
C TRP A 98 11.77 -9.66 9.95
N ALA A 99 11.05 -10.14 10.97
CA ALA A 99 9.72 -10.72 10.78
C ALA A 99 8.74 -9.73 10.14
N ILE A 100 8.77 -8.46 10.55
CA ILE A 100 7.95 -7.39 9.95
C ILE A 100 8.34 -7.16 8.49
N TRP A 101 9.64 -7.09 8.20
CA TRP A 101 10.14 -6.87 6.84
C TRP A 101 9.85 -8.01 5.89
N ILE A 102 10.01 -9.26 6.33
CA ILE A 102 9.68 -10.45 5.55
C ILE A 102 8.16 -10.50 5.28
N ALA A 103 7.33 -10.24 6.30
CA ALA A 103 5.88 -10.18 6.14
C ALA A 103 5.46 -9.08 5.14
N ALA A 104 6.08 -7.90 5.23
CA ALA A 104 5.84 -6.81 4.30
C ALA A 104 6.30 -7.16 2.88
N CYS A 105 7.47 -7.77 2.72
CA CYS A 105 8.02 -8.21 1.43
C CYS A 105 7.08 -9.21 0.75
N GLY A 106 6.66 -10.27 1.46
CA GLY A 106 5.71 -11.26 0.94
C GLY A 106 4.37 -10.64 0.55
N TYR A 107 3.86 -9.71 1.36
CA TYR A 107 2.66 -8.96 1.03
C TYR A 107 2.84 -8.16 -0.28
N PHE A 108 3.92 -7.39 -0.42
CA PHE A 108 4.15 -6.58 -1.60
C PHE A 108 4.43 -7.39 -2.86
N LEU A 109 5.01 -8.60 -2.75
CA LEU A 109 5.19 -9.53 -3.87
C LEU A 109 3.85 -10.02 -4.43
N VAL A 110 2.89 -10.35 -3.57
CA VAL A 110 1.55 -10.76 -4.03
C VAL A 110 0.80 -9.57 -4.64
N VAL A 111 0.91 -8.39 -4.02
CA VAL A 111 0.30 -7.16 -4.57
C VAL A 111 0.94 -6.79 -5.91
N SER A 112 2.25 -6.87 -6.08
CA SER A 112 2.92 -6.53 -7.34
C SER A 112 2.50 -7.46 -8.47
N VAL A 113 2.35 -8.76 -8.21
CA VAL A 113 1.81 -9.72 -9.19
C VAL A 113 0.39 -9.34 -9.61
N ALA A 114 -0.49 -9.06 -8.64
CA ALA A 114 -1.86 -8.65 -8.95
C ALA A 114 -1.90 -7.33 -9.73
N VAL A 115 -1.08 -6.35 -9.37
CA VAL A 115 -1.03 -5.05 -10.06
C VAL A 115 -0.48 -5.19 -11.48
N GLN A 116 0.58 -5.97 -11.69
CA GLN A 116 1.20 -6.06 -13.02
C GLN A 116 0.42 -6.95 -13.98
N PHE A 117 -0.15 -8.06 -13.50
CA PHE A 117 -0.67 -9.11 -14.38
C PHE A 117 -2.18 -9.28 -14.37
N LEU A 118 -2.92 -8.71 -13.41
CA LEU A 118 -4.38 -8.86 -13.42
C LEU A 118 -5.03 -8.28 -14.69
N PRO A 119 -4.68 -7.07 -15.17
CA PRO A 119 -5.24 -6.56 -16.43
C PRO A 119 -4.87 -7.43 -17.65
N LEU A 120 -3.63 -7.92 -17.69
CA LEU A 120 -3.15 -8.83 -18.75
C LEU A 120 -3.90 -10.17 -18.74
N TYR A 121 -4.14 -10.72 -17.55
CA TYR A 121 -4.90 -11.95 -17.38
C TYR A 121 -6.34 -11.79 -17.87
N CYS A 122 -7.01 -10.69 -17.49
CA CYS A 122 -8.36 -10.36 -17.95
C CYS A 122 -8.42 -10.23 -19.48
N LEU A 123 -7.40 -9.65 -20.11
CA LEU A 123 -7.32 -9.52 -21.56
C LEU A 123 -7.09 -10.87 -22.27
N LEU A 124 -6.09 -11.64 -21.85
CA LEU A 124 -5.62 -12.81 -22.58
C LEU A 124 -6.47 -14.06 -22.35
N ILE A 125 -6.95 -14.26 -21.12
CA ILE A 125 -7.62 -15.51 -20.70
C ILE A 125 -9.13 -15.34 -20.66
N ILE A 126 -9.62 -14.26 -20.02
CA ILE A 126 -11.06 -14.01 -19.89
C ILE A 126 -11.64 -13.47 -21.21
N ARG A 127 -10.81 -12.90 -22.09
CA ARG A 127 -11.16 -12.38 -23.43
C ARG A 127 -12.31 -11.36 -23.41
N GLU A 128 -12.36 -10.56 -22.35
CA GLU A 128 -13.35 -9.49 -22.22
C GLU A 128 -13.13 -8.35 -23.22
N THR A 129 -14.18 -7.57 -23.48
CA THR A 129 -14.08 -6.43 -24.38
C THR A 129 -13.12 -5.35 -23.82
N ARG A 130 -12.35 -4.71 -24.70
CA ARG A 130 -11.20 -3.86 -24.34
C ARG A 130 -11.55 -2.71 -23.38
N THR A 131 -12.79 -2.19 -23.41
CA THR A 131 -13.24 -1.07 -22.58
C THR A 131 -13.53 -1.47 -21.13
N ASP A 132 -13.92 -2.72 -20.88
CA ASP A 132 -14.38 -3.14 -19.55
C ASP A 132 -13.27 -3.81 -18.72
N ILE A 133 -12.15 -4.19 -19.35
CA ILE A 133 -11.02 -4.89 -18.71
C ILE A 133 -10.45 -4.09 -17.53
N ALA A 134 -10.19 -2.79 -17.72
CA ALA A 134 -9.59 -1.98 -16.67
C ALA A 134 -10.53 -1.75 -15.48
N LEU A 135 -11.83 -1.63 -15.76
CA LEU A 135 -12.85 -1.53 -14.72
C LEU A 135 -12.98 -2.85 -13.96
N LEU A 136 -13.02 -3.98 -14.68
CA LEU A 136 -13.12 -5.31 -14.09
C LEU A 136 -11.88 -5.65 -13.25
N ALA A 137 -10.68 -5.33 -13.75
CA ALA A 137 -9.43 -5.51 -13.02
C ALA A 137 -9.31 -4.57 -11.80
N ALA A 138 -10.01 -3.43 -11.78
CA ALA A 138 -10.03 -2.53 -10.63
C ALA A 138 -10.93 -3.03 -9.48
N ILE A 139 -11.89 -3.93 -9.74
CA ILE A 139 -12.85 -4.44 -8.73
C ILE A 139 -12.13 -5.04 -7.50
N PRO A 140 -11.14 -5.95 -7.64
CA PRO A 140 -10.43 -6.50 -6.48
C PRO A 140 -9.77 -5.41 -5.60
N PHE A 141 -9.25 -4.35 -6.22
CA PHE A 141 -8.65 -3.21 -5.51
C PHE A 141 -9.69 -2.30 -4.86
N LEU A 142 -10.87 -2.14 -5.46
CA LEU A 142 -12.00 -1.44 -4.84
C LEU A 142 -12.44 -2.15 -3.56
N PHE A 143 -12.60 -3.46 -3.60
CA PHE A 143 -12.96 -4.26 -2.42
C PHE A 143 -11.87 -4.20 -1.35
N MET A 144 -10.60 -4.30 -1.75
CA MET A 144 -9.46 -4.12 -0.85
C MET A 144 -9.47 -2.73 -0.18
N PHE A 145 -9.81 -1.67 -0.92
CA PHE A 145 -9.93 -0.31 -0.40
C PHE A 145 -11.05 -0.22 0.65
N ILE A 146 -12.26 -0.72 0.30
CA ILE A 146 -13.41 -0.76 1.21
C ILE A 146 -13.06 -1.54 2.50
N MET A 147 -12.39 -2.68 2.37
CA MET A 147 -11.94 -3.47 3.52
C MET A 147 -10.93 -2.75 4.40
N THR A 148 -10.05 -1.95 3.78
CA THR A 148 -9.05 -1.17 4.51
C THR A 148 -9.69 -0.02 5.30
N GLU A 149 -10.64 0.71 4.70
CA GLU A 149 -11.33 1.84 5.36
C GLU A 149 -12.28 1.37 6.46
N LEU A 150 -13.05 0.31 6.19
CA LEU A 150 -14.00 -0.25 7.15
C LEU A 150 -13.34 -1.16 8.18
N HIS A 151 -12.00 -1.27 8.21
CA HIS A 151 -11.28 -2.19 9.09
C HIS A 151 -11.67 -2.05 10.57
N TRP A 152 -11.88 -0.83 11.08
CA TRP A 152 -12.33 -0.61 12.45
C TRP A 152 -13.70 -1.23 12.74
N LEU A 153 -14.63 -1.12 11.79
CA LEU A 153 -15.95 -1.73 11.86
C LEU A 153 -15.83 -3.25 11.81
N TRP A 154 -15.04 -3.79 10.87
CA TRP A 154 -14.77 -5.23 10.76
C TRP A 154 -14.11 -5.79 12.01
N TYR A 155 -13.16 -5.08 12.61
CA TYR A 155 -12.49 -5.51 13.85
C TYR A 155 -13.47 -5.54 15.03
N ARG A 156 -14.35 -4.53 15.12
CA ARG A 156 -15.40 -4.47 16.14
C ARG A 156 -16.43 -5.59 15.97
N LEU A 157 -16.85 -5.86 14.73
CA LEU A 157 -17.76 -6.96 14.39
C LEU A 157 -17.09 -8.32 14.61
N ALA A 158 -15.85 -8.49 14.17
CA ALA A 158 -15.05 -9.69 14.39
C ALA A 158 -14.89 -9.98 15.88
N LYS A 159 -14.71 -8.98 16.75
CA LYS A 159 -14.71 -9.22 18.21
C LYS A 159 -15.97 -9.93 18.73
N HIS A 160 -17.11 -9.74 18.06
CA HIS A 160 -18.36 -10.47 18.32
C HIS A 160 -18.46 -11.81 17.55
N PHE A 161 -17.89 -11.87 16.34
CA PHE A 161 -18.02 -12.99 15.40
C PHE A 161 -16.81 -13.94 15.31
N ILE A 162 -15.71 -13.70 16.06
CA ILE A 162 -14.43 -14.45 16.04
C ILE A 162 -14.60 -15.94 16.36
N LYS A 163 -15.75 -16.34 16.90
CA LYS A 163 -16.03 -17.77 17.13
C LYS A 163 -16.27 -18.55 15.83
N ASN A 164 -16.60 -17.90 14.72
CA ASN A 164 -16.94 -18.59 13.48
C ASN A 164 -16.34 -17.93 12.23
N CYS A 165 -15.71 -18.73 11.37
CA CYS A 165 -15.09 -18.35 10.09
C CYS A 165 -16.08 -17.81 9.01
N TYR A 166 -17.29 -17.41 9.37
CA TYR A 166 -18.36 -17.04 8.44
C TYR A 166 -18.09 -15.74 7.66
N LEU A 167 -17.25 -14.83 8.16
CA LEU A 167 -16.93 -13.58 7.43
C LEU A 167 -16.11 -13.85 6.16
N PHE A 168 -15.16 -14.78 6.20
CA PHE A 168 -14.43 -15.22 5.00
C PHE A 168 -15.34 -15.98 4.03
N TYR A 169 -16.26 -16.78 4.56
CA TYR A 169 -17.24 -17.52 3.77
C TYR A 169 -18.26 -16.59 3.08
N LEU A 170 -18.79 -15.57 3.79
CA LEU A 170 -19.68 -14.57 3.22
C LEU A 170 -18.96 -13.79 2.10
N PHE A 171 -17.70 -13.44 2.31
CA PHE A 171 -16.90 -12.75 1.32
C PHE A 171 -16.63 -13.62 0.09
N TYR A 172 -16.35 -14.91 0.29
CA TYR A 172 -16.25 -15.90 -0.79
C TYR A 172 -17.56 -16.04 -1.57
N VAL A 173 -18.72 -16.08 -0.90
CA VAL A 173 -20.05 -16.17 -1.55
C VAL A 173 -20.38 -14.90 -2.33
N ILE A 174 -20.08 -13.71 -1.80
CA ILE A 174 -20.25 -12.43 -2.53
C ILE A 174 -19.31 -12.38 -3.74
N SER A 175 -18.10 -12.90 -3.60
CA SER A 175 -17.15 -13.01 -4.72
C SER A 175 -17.68 -13.92 -5.83
N GLN A 176 -18.24 -15.07 -5.47
CA GLN A 176 -18.86 -16.03 -6.41
C GLN A 176 -20.16 -15.52 -7.06
N LEU A 177 -20.76 -14.44 -6.55
CA LEU A 177 -21.93 -13.81 -7.17
C LEU A 177 -21.57 -13.10 -8.49
N TYR A 178 -20.30 -12.76 -8.68
CA TYR A 178 -19.78 -12.29 -9.95
C TYR A 178 -19.40 -13.52 -10.78
N ASN A 179 -20.03 -13.72 -11.94
CA ASN A 179 -19.78 -14.86 -12.86
C ASN A 179 -18.31 -15.02 -13.31
N PHE A 180 -17.43 -14.06 -12.98
CA PHE A 180 -15.99 -14.08 -13.25
C PHE A 180 -15.22 -14.76 -12.12
N SER A 181 -15.17 -16.10 -12.14
CA SER A 181 -14.48 -16.95 -11.15
C SER A 181 -13.06 -16.46 -10.78
N VAL A 182 -12.31 -15.91 -11.72
CA VAL A 182 -10.94 -15.43 -11.47
C VAL A 182 -10.89 -14.08 -10.77
N VAL A 183 -11.71 -13.11 -11.18
CA VAL A 183 -11.79 -11.79 -10.51
C VAL A 183 -12.26 -11.98 -9.07
N ALA A 184 -13.17 -12.94 -8.86
CA ALA A 184 -13.60 -13.37 -7.55
C ALA A 184 -12.45 -13.95 -6.71
N ALA A 185 -11.61 -14.80 -7.28
CA ALA A 185 -10.43 -15.35 -6.60
C ALA A 185 -9.42 -14.27 -6.22
N PHE A 186 -9.09 -13.34 -7.13
CA PHE A 186 -8.19 -12.21 -6.83
C PHE A 186 -8.78 -11.29 -5.76
N THR A 187 -10.09 -11.03 -5.80
CA THR A 187 -10.78 -10.23 -4.78
C THR A 187 -10.65 -10.87 -3.40
N PHE A 188 -10.84 -12.19 -3.31
CA PHE A 188 -10.68 -12.94 -2.07
C PHE A 188 -9.24 -12.88 -1.54
N ILE A 189 -8.25 -13.12 -2.42
CA ILE A 189 -6.82 -13.05 -2.07
C ILE A 189 -6.45 -11.65 -1.54
N LEU A 190 -6.82 -10.58 -2.26
CA LEU A 190 -6.51 -9.20 -1.85
C LEU A 190 -7.20 -8.81 -0.53
N CYS A 191 -8.39 -9.33 -0.27
CA CYS A 191 -9.09 -9.08 0.99
C CYS A 191 -8.44 -9.80 2.18
N ILE A 192 -7.98 -11.04 2.01
CA ILE A 192 -7.14 -11.70 3.03
C ILE A 192 -5.86 -10.89 3.27
N LEU A 193 -5.21 -10.44 2.21
CA LEU A 193 -3.99 -9.63 2.28
C LEU A 193 -4.17 -8.34 3.10
N THR A 194 -5.37 -7.77 3.12
CA THR A 194 -5.68 -6.57 3.92
C THR A 194 -5.50 -6.81 5.42
N LEU A 195 -5.72 -8.05 5.89
CA LEU A 195 -5.45 -8.41 7.28
C LEU A 195 -3.95 -8.47 7.57
N SER A 196 -3.16 -9.03 6.66
CA SER A 196 -1.70 -9.06 6.74
C SER A 196 -1.11 -7.65 6.78
N LEU A 197 -1.63 -6.75 5.93
CA LEU A 197 -1.28 -5.32 5.92
C LEU A 197 -1.42 -4.69 7.30
N TYR A 198 -2.56 -4.89 7.94
CA TYR A 198 -2.81 -4.39 9.28
C TYR A 198 -1.86 -5.01 10.31
N GLY A 199 -1.66 -6.33 10.22
CA GLY A 199 -0.80 -7.10 11.12
C GLY A 199 0.62 -6.56 11.18
N PHE A 200 1.31 -6.46 10.04
CA PHE A 200 2.72 -6.04 10.06
C PHE A 200 2.88 -4.55 10.38
N TYR A 201 1.95 -3.65 9.96
CA TYR A 201 2.03 -2.24 10.33
C TYR A 201 1.77 -1.99 11.82
N ARG A 202 0.84 -2.73 12.43
CA ARG A 202 0.62 -2.66 13.88
C ARG A 202 1.83 -3.19 14.64
N SER A 203 2.42 -4.30 14.18
CA SER A 203 3.67 -4.84 14.73
C SER A 203 4.82 -3.86 14.59
N ALA A 204 4.95 -3.15 13.46
CA ALA A 204 5.99 -2.13 13.25
C ALA A 204 5.92 -1.00 14.27
N ILE A 205 4.71 -0.56 14.64
CA ILE A 205 4.54 0.50 15.65
C ILE A 205 4.81 -0.04 17.06
N LEU A 206 4.34 -1.25 17.36
CA LEU A 206 4.46 -1.85 18.69
C LEU A 206 5.92 -2.23 19.03
N VAL A 207 6.63 -2.81 18.06
CA VAL A 207 8.05 -3.16 18.16
C VAL A 207 8.92 -1.92 18.03
N GLY A 208 8.64 -1.06 17.04
CA GLY A 208 9.49 0.09 16.72
C GLY A 208 9.41 1.20 17.75
N ARG A 209 8.25 1.45 18.38
CA ARG A 209 8.00 2.60 19.26
C ARG A 209 8.58 3.90 18.68
N PHE A 210 9.71 4.40 19.20
CA PHE A 210 10.40 5.60 18.74
C PHE A 210 11.15 5.42 17.39
N PHE A 211 11.50 4.19 17.03
CA PHE A 211 12.17 3.83 15.78
C PHE A 211 11.22 3.33 14.67
N GLY A 212 9.91 3.37 14.91
CA GLY A 212 8.91 2.90 13.94
C GLY A 212 9.02 3.58 12.57
N GLN A 213 9.43 4.85 12.53
CA GLN A 213 9.68 5.58 11.29
C GLN A 213 10.76 4.93 10.42
N PHE A 214 11.85 4.43 11.02
CA PHE A 214 12.91 3.74 10.30
C PHE A 214 12.41 2.39 9.77
N ILE A 215 11.69 1.61 10.58
CA ILE A 215 11.08 0.34 10.13
C ILE A 215 10.18 0.57 8.92
N ILE A 216 9.30 1.57 8.98
CA ILE A 216 8.38 1.92 7.89
C ILE A 216 9.15 2.38 6.65
N SER A 217 10.23 3.14 6.81
CA SER A 217 11.09 3.54 5.69
C SER A 217 11.70 2.34 4.97
N TYR A 218 12.23 1.36 5.71
CA TYR A 218 12.77 0.13 5.12
C TYR A 218 11.67 -0.74 4.48
N ILE A 219 10.45 -0.73 5.01
CA ILE A 219 9.30 -1.40 4.35
C ILE A 219 9.09 -0.87 2.93
N ARG A 220 9.23 0.45 2.69
CA ARG A 220 9.09 1.03 1.34
C ARG A 220 10.17 0.57 0.37
N PHE A 221 11.37 0.30 0.86
CA PHE A 221 12.42 -0.33 0.05
C PHE A 221 11.99 -1.72 -0.42
N PHE A 222 11.40 -2.55 0.46
CA PHE A 222 10.85 -3.86 0.07
C PHE A 222 9.70 -3.76 -0.93
N THR A 223 8.88 -2.70 -0.87
CA THR A 223 7.88 -2.43 -1.92
C THR A 223 8.54 -2.25 -3.29
N GLY A 224 9.56 -1.40 -3.39
CA GLY A 224 10.30 -1.21 -4.64
C GLY A 224 10.97 -2.49 -5.14
N PHE A 225 11.61 -3.23 -4.23
CA PHE A 225 12.21 -4.53 -4.52
C PHE A 225 11.18 -5.53 -5.07
N ALA A 226 9.99 -5.63 -4.46
CA ALA A 226 8.95 -6.55 -4.90
C ALA A 226 8.47 -6.23 -6.33
N PHE A 227 8.20 -4.97 -6.65
CA PHE A 227 7.77 -4.58 -7.99
C PHE A 227 8.84 -4.84 -9.06
N PHE A 228 10.11 -4.59 -8.75
CA PHE A 228 11.23 -4.90 -9.63
C PHE A 228 11.40 -6.41 -9.81
N PHE A 229 11.42 -7.17 -8.71
CA PHE A 229 11.60 -8.62 -8.73
C PHE A 229 10.50 -9.32 -9.51
N THR A 230 9.23 -8.93 -9.30
CA THR A 230 8.10 -9.50 -10.05
C THR A 230 8.22 -9.26 -11.55
N ALA A 231 8.60 -8.04 -11.97
CA ALA A 231 8.79 -7.73 -13.38
C ALA A 231 9.96 -8.53 -13.98
N ALA A 232 11.11 -8.58 -13.27
CA ALA A 232 12.28 -9.33 -13.70
C ALA A 232 12.00 -10.84 -13.81
N ALA A 233 11.35 -11.42 -12.80
CA ALA A 233 11.01 -12.83 -12.78
C ALA A 233 10.19 -13.23 -14.01
N VAL A 234 9.19 -12.43 -14.39
CA VAL A 234 8.38 -12.73 -15.57
C VAL A 234 9.18 -12.66 -16.87
N VAL A 235 10.10 -11.71 -17.02
CA VAL A 235 10.99 -11.70 -18.21
C VAL A 235 11.79 -12.99 -18.30
N PHE A 236 12.38 -13.45 -17.19
CA PHE A 236 13.18 -14.68 -17.18
C PHE A 236 12.35 -15.96 -17.35
N PHE A 237 11.14 -16.03 -16.79
CA PHE A 237 10.32 -17.25 -16.81
C PHE A 237 9.38 -17.37 -18.02
N VAL A 238 9.16 -16.30 -18.79
CA VAL A 238 8.30 -16.31 -19.98
C VAL A 238 9.11 -16.42 -21.28
N GLU A 239 10.42 -16.16 -21.24
CA GLU A 239 11.32 -16.32 -22.40
C GLU A 239 11.86 -17.76 -22.59
N GLU A 240 11.48 -18.71 -21.73
CA GLU A 240 11.72 -20.16 -21.88
C GLU A 240 10.44 -20.91 -22.28
#